data_AF-A0A0F9HJA3-F1
#
_entry.id   AF-A0A0F9HJA3-F1
#
_cell.length_a   1.000
_cell.length_b   1.000
_cell.length_c   1.000
_cell.angle_alpha   90.00
_cell.angle_beta   90.00
_cell.angle_gamma   90.00
#
_symmetry.space_group_name_H-M   'P 1'
#
loop_
_entity.id
_entity.type
_entity.pdbx_description
1 polymer ?
#
loop_
_entity_poly.entity_id
_entity_poly.type
_entity_poly.pdbx_seq_one_letter_code
_entity_poly.pdbx_strand_id
1 'polypeptide(L)' 'MGRSADSKLEHADRLNTTASKIRKKDPESARELDALARVQRKSAIRQLKRRPKSKKTGQGLVIGA' A
#
# COMPACT_ATOMS: atom_id res chain seq x y z
N MET A 1 9.97 -7.75 4.75
CA MET A 1 9.54 -6.42 5.26
C MET A 1 9.18 -5.56 4.03
N GLY A 2 8.03 -4.91 3.81
CA GLY A 2 6.73 -4.89 4.48
C GLY A 2 5.60 -5.03 3.42
N ARG A 3 4.58 -5.83 3.75
CA ARG A 3 3.43 -6.13 2.86
C ARG A 3 2.13 -5.47 3.34
N SER A 4 2.19 -4.70 4.43
CA SER A 4 1.06 -3.95 4.97
C SER A 4 0.62 -2.83 4.04
N ALA A 5 -0.62 -2.38 4.20
CA ALA A 5 -1.12 -1.25 3.44
C ALA A 5 -0.33 0.03 3.74
N ASP A 6 0.02 0.27 5.02
CA ASP A 6 0.76 1.46 5.44
C ASP A 6 2.15 1.53 4.79
N SER A 7 2.87 0.41 4.72
CA SER A 7 4.17 0.33 4.06
C SER A 7 4.09 0.65 2.55
N LYS A 8 2.98 0.28 1.89
CA LYS A 8 2.73 0.62 0.48
C LYS A 8 2.36 2.10 0.29
N LEU A 9 1.63 2.70 1.25
CA LEU A 9 1.32 4.13 1.22
C LEU A 9 2.59 4.96 1.42
N GLU A 10 3.40 4.62 2.41
CA GLU A 10 4.68 5.28 2.67
C GLU A 10 5.62 5.19 1.46
N HIS A 11 5.71 4.02 0.84
CA HIS A 11 6.51 3.84 -0.36
C HIS A 11 5.98 4.69 -1.54
N ALA A 12 4.66 4.78 -1.72
CA ALA A 12 4.08 5.61 -2.78
C ALA A 12 4.37 7.09 -2.56
N ASP A 13 4.37 7.57 -1.31
CA ASP A 13 4.65 8.97 -0.99
C ASP A 13 6.13 9.32 -1.23
N ARG A 14 7.05 8.40 -0.95
CA ARG A 14 8.47 8.55 -1.32
C ARG A 14 8.65 8.65 -2.84
N LEU A 15 7.97 7.81 -3.61
CA LEU A 15 8.02 7.84 -5.08
C LEU A 15 7.49 9.17 -5.64
N ASN A 16 6.33 9.64 -5.16
CA ASN A 16 5.78 10.95 -5.55
C ASN A 16 6.71 12.11 -5.19
N THR A 17 7.36 12.05 -4.03
CA THR A 17 8.31 13.08 -3.61
C THR A 17 9.51 13.13 -4.57
N THR A 18 10.05 11.96 -4.93
CA THR A 18 11.14 11.87 -5.91
C THR A 18 10.69 12.33 -7.29
N ALA A 19 9.51 11.90 -7.75
CA ALA A 19 8.92 12.33 -9.03
C ALA A 19 8.80 13.85 -9.10
N SER A 20 8.31 14.49 -8.03
CA SER A 20 8.14 15.94 -7.95
C SER A 20 9.47 16.69 -8.03
N LYS A 21 10.53 16.16 -7.41
CA LYS A 21 11.88 16.74 -7.46
C LYS A 21 12.48 16.67 -8.86
N ILE A 22 12.30 15.54 -9.55
CA ILE A 22 12.89 15.34 -10.88
C ILE A 22 12.02 15.86 -12.03
N ARG A 23 10.73 16.16 -11.82
CA ARG A 23 9.76 16.56 -12.85
C ARG A 23 10.25 17.66 -13.81
N LYS A 24 11.00 18.63 -13.28
CA LYS A 24 11.57 19.74 -14.07
C LYS A 24 12.82 19.34 -14.86
N LYS A 25 13.58 18.36 -14.36
CA LYS A 25 14.85 17.89 -14.94
C LYS A 25 14.63 16.73 -15.92
N ASP A 26 13.75 15.81 -15.55
CA ASP A 26 13.39 14.62 -16.30
C ASP A 26 11.88 14.33 -16.10
N PRO A 27 11.04 14.81 -17.04
CA PRO A 27 9.59 14.62 -16.96
C PRO A 27 9.15 13.18 -17.30
N GLU A 28 9.95 12.41 -18.05
CA GLU A 28 9.63 11.02 -18.42
C GLU A 28 9.79 10.11 -17.19
N SER A 29 10.95 10.15 -16.55
CA SER A 29 11.20 9.41 -15.31
C SER A 29 10.23 9.82 -14.20
N ALA A 30 9.85 11.10 -14.11
CA ALA A 30 8.83 11.54 -13.16
C ALA A 30 7.46 10.89 -13.41
N ARG A 31 7.06 10.71 -14.67
CA ARG A 31 5.79 10.03 -15.03
C ARG A 31 5.82 8.56 -14.65
N GLU A 32 6.95 7.89 -14.85
CA GLU A 32 7.12 6.49 -14.45
C GLU A 32 7.00 6.32 -12.93
N LEU A 33 7.66 7.18 -12.16
CA LEU A 33 7.57 7.17 -10.70
C LEU A 33 6.14 7.49 -10.20
N ASP A 34 5.46 8.46 -10.81
CA ASP A 34 4.05 8.77 -10.52
C ASP A 34 3.13 7.57 -10.82
N ALA A 35 3.38 6.84 -11.92
CA ALA A 35 2.63 5.64 -12.29
C ALA A 35 2.83 4.51 -11.27
N LEU A 36 4.07 4.27 -10.84
CA LEU A 36 4.39 3.28 -9.80
C LEU A 36 3.73 3.65 -8.46
N ALA A 37 3.77 4.92 -8.06
CA ALA A 37 3.11 5.41 -6.85
C ALA A 37 1.59 5.17 -6.88
N ARG A 38 0.94 5.40 -8.04
CA ARG A 38 -0.50 5.12 -8.23
C ARG A 38 -0.83 3.64 -8.06
N VAL A 39 -0.03 2.75 -8.62
CA VAL A 39 -0.23 1.29 -8.48
C VAL A 39 -0.13 0.87 -7.02
N GLN A 40 0.88 1.36 -6.30
CA GLN A 40 1.06 1.05 -4.88
C GLN A 40 -0.08 1.59 -4.02
N ARG A 41 -0.53 2.84 -4.22
CA ARG A 41 -1.71 3.40 -3.54
C ARG A 41 -2.97 2.58 -3.81
N LYS A 42 -3.23 2.23 -5.07
CA LYS A 42 -4.41 1.43 -5.44
C LYS A 42 -4.39 0.06 -4.76
N SER A 43 -3.23 -0.57 -4.68
CA SER A 43 -3.03 -1.84 -3.98
C SER A 43 -3.24 -1.70 -2.47
N ALA A 44 -2.68 -0.67 -1.85
CA ALA A 44 -2.86 -0.37 -0.43
C ALA A 44 -4.33 -0.11 -0.08
N ILE A 45 -5.00 0.75 -0.84
CA ILE A 45 -6.43 1.04 -0.68
C ILE A 45 -7.25 -0.23 -0.85
N ARG A 46 -6.93 -1.08 -1.84
CA ARG A 46 -7.61 -2.35 -2.04
C ARG A 46 -7.41 -3.28 -0.84
N GLN A 47 -6.22 -3.33 -0.24
CA GLN A 47 -5.96 -4.11 0.98
C GLN A 47 -6.72 -3.55 2.19
N LEU A 48 -6.76 -2.23 2.36
CA LEU A 48 -7.53 -1.58 3.43
C LEU A 48 -9.04 -1.86 3.28
N LYS A 49 -9.57 -1.71 2.06
CA LYS A 49 -10.97 -2.03 1.73
C LYS A 49 -11.28 -3.52 1.87
N ARG A 50 -10.32 -4.38 1.57
CA ARG A 50 -10.45 -5.84 1.69
C ARG A 50 -10.21 -6.38 3.09
N ARG A 51 -9.92 -5.56 4.11
CA ARG A 51 -9.82 -6.10 5.48
C ARG A 51 -11.15 -6.78 5.80
N PRO A 52 -11.21 -8.13 5.89
CA PRO A 52 -12.39 -8.75 6.46
C PRO A 52 -12.50 -8.18 7.88
N LYS A 53 -13.73 -7.89 8.35
CA LYS A 53 -13.95 -7.66 9.78
C LYS A 53 -13.24 -8.82 10.46
N SER A 54 -12.15 -8.53 11.19
CA SER A 54 -11.37 -9.55 11.88
C SER A 54 -12.38 -10.42 12.61
N LYS A 55 -12.52 -11.68 12.20
CA LYS A 55 -13.27 -12.64 13.02
C LYS A 55 -12.46 -12.65 14.30
N LYS A 56 -12.96 -11.95 15.33
CA LYS A 56 -12.43 -12.06 16.68
C LYS A 56 -12.26 -13.56 16.89
N THR A 57 -11.04 -13.97 17.20
CA THR A 57 -10.74 -15.26 17.81
C THR A 57 -11.53 -15.31 19.10
N GLY A 58 -12.81 -15.67 18.98
CA GLY A 58 -13.58 -16.22 20.06
C GLY A 58 -12.97 -17.58 20.31
N GLN A 59 -12.27 -17.68 21.43
CA GLN A 59 -12.07 -18.94 22.14
C GLN A 59 -13.38 -19.75 22.05
N GLY A 60 -13.33 -20.94 21.46
CA GLY A 60 -14.54 -21.75 21.29
C GLY A 60 -14.39 -22.83 20.23
N LEU A 61 -13.39 -23.70 20.39
CA LEU A 61 -13.43 -25.12 20.01
C LEU A 61 -12.13 -25.79 20.51
N VAL A 62 -11.92 -25.65 21.83
CA VAL A 62 -11.31 -26.73 22.60
C VAL A 62 -12.47 -27.26 23.44
N ILE A 63 -12.57 -28.60 23.54
CA ILE A 63 -13.49 -29.41 24.37
C ILE A 63 -14.77 -29.89 23.64
N GLY A 64 -14.75 -31.17 23.26
CA GLY A 64 -15.80 -32.10 23.72
C GLY A 64 -16.60 -32.87 22.67
N ALA A 65 -16.11 -34.05 22.27
CA ALA A 65 -16.77 -35.37 22.29
C ALA A 65 -16.11 -36.31 21.27
#